data_AF-A0A428Y8P0-F1
#
_entry.id   AF-A0A428Y8P0-F1
#
_cell.length_a   1.000
_cell.length_b   1.000
_cell.length_c   1.000
_cell.angle_alpha   90.00
_cell.angle_beta   90.00
_cell.angle_gamma   90.00
#
_symmetry.space_group_name_H-M   'P 1'
#
loop_
_entity.id
_entity.type
_entity.pdbx_description
1 polymer ?
#
loop_
_entity_poly.entity_id
_entity_poly.type
_entity_poly.pdbx_seq_one_letter_code
_entity_poly.pdbx_strand_id
1 'polypeptide(L)'
;MLAVLALTAAAWAFWPAGDPGPLVLIDRAQVGGSRWAVLAQQSGGTACLQVRVNGARRARMCDRHWAESVNLWHGPLPEHQVVPIGPPSLLRVTFPGSDRVLVVSVLPEAITELRLAGPGHRPDTRLTVRRLLGSKENYVLAVVDRAQLGEPKAFDSAGQPIYYRFMDR
;
A
#
# COMPACT_ATOMS: atom_id res chain seq x y z
N MET A 1 -39.21 -23.65 28.69
CA MET A 1 -39.06 -23.23 27.28
C MET A 1 -38.84 -21.72 27.24
N LEU A 2 -37.65 -21.27 27.66
CA LEU A 2 -37.27 -19.84 27.75
C LEU A 2 -35.74 -19.67 27.67
N ALA A 3 -34.97 -20.73 27.96
CA ALA A 3 -33.51 -20.72 27.89
C ALA A 3 -32.93 -20.75 26.47
N VAL A 4 -33.71 -21.10 25.44
CA VAL A 4 -33.18 -21.26 24.07
C VAL A 4 -33.16 -19.95 23.27
N LEU A 5 -34.01 -18.97 23.63
CA LEU A 5 -34.04 -17.66 22.93
C LEU A 5 -32.94 -16.68 23.38
N ALA A 6 -32.36 -16.87 24.57
CA ALA A 6 -31.30 -16.00 25.07
C ALA A 6 -29.94 -16.25 24.38
N LEU A 7 -29.69 -17.48 23.92
CA LEU A 7 -28.41 -17.84 23.28
C LEU A 7 -28.29 -17.35 21.83
N THR A 8 -29.41 -17.17 21.12
CA THR A 8 -29.38 -16.62 19.74
C THR A 8 -29.20 -15.11 19.71
N ALA A 9 -29.61 -14.38 20.76
CA ALA A 9 -29.42 -12.92 20.83
C ALA A 9 -27.96 -12.55 21.15
N ALA A 10 -27.26 -13.37 21.94
CA ALA A 10 -25.85 -13.16 22.25
C ALA A 10 -24.93 -13.28 21.02
N ALA A 11 -25.34 -14.03 19.97
CA ALA A 11 -24.58 -14.15 18.74
C ALA A 11 -24.53 -12.85 17.90
N TRP A 12 -25.46 -11.92 18.12
CA TRP A 12 -25.49 -10.61 17.44
C TRP A 12 -24.77 -9.51 18.22
N ALA A 13 -24.54 -9.70 19.52
CA ALA A 13 -23.75 -8.77 20.34
C ALA A 13 -22.24 -8.87 20.08
N PHE A 14 -21.79 -9.95 19.42
CA PHE A 14 -20.41 -10.16 19.01
C PHE A 14 -20.16 -9.85 17.52
N TRP A 15 -20.96 -8.97 16.90
CA TRP A 15 -20.60 -8.45 15.58
C TRP A 15 -19.33 -7.60 15.73
N PRO A 16 -18.16 -8.02 15.23
CA PRO A 16 -16.97 -7.21 15.37
C PRO A 16 -17.07 -6.04 14.38
N ALA A 17 -16.80 -4.84 14.90
CA ALA A 17 -16.31 -3.65 14.22
C ALA A 17 -16.84 -3.39 12.79
N GLY A 18 -17.83 -2.48 12.70
CA GLY A 18 -18.21 -1.68 11.51
C GLY A 18 -18.15 -2.38 10.16
N ASP A 19 -19.32 -2.62 9.56
CA ASP A 19 -19.43 -3.26 8.24
C ASP A 19 -18.31 -2.79 7.29
N PRO A 20 -17.53 -3.72 6.73
CA PRO A 20 -16.43 -3.33 5.86
C PRO A 20 -17.06 -2.58 4.67
N GLY A 21 -16.72 -1.30 4.53
CA GLY A 21 -17.36 -0.42 3.55
C GLY A 21 -17.25 -0.94 2.11
N PRO A 22 -17.94 -0.31 1.14
CA PRO A 22 -18.00 -0.84 -0.22
C PRO A 22 -16.61 -1.02 -0.84
N LEU A 23 -16.44 -2.11 -1.59
CA LEU A 23 -15.26 -2.31 -2.43
C LEU A 23 -15.41 -1.49 -3.70
N VAL A 24 -14.48 -0.56 -3.91
CA VAL A 24 -14.43 0.30 -5.09
C VAL A 24 -13.32 -0.19 -6.03
N LEU A 25 -13.65 -0.39 -7.30
CA LEU A 25 -12.64 -0.66 -8.32
C LEU A 25 -11.84 0.61 -8.62
N ILE A 26 -10.55 0.60 -8.34
CA ILE A 26 -9.64 1.73 -8.61
C ILE A 26 -9.07 1.63 -10.01
N ASP A 27 -8.58 0.45 -10.37
CA ASP A 27 -7.95 0.22 -11.66
C ASP A 27 -7.99 -1.26 -12.04
N ARG A 28 -7.89 -1.54 -13.34
CA ARG A 28 -7.77 -2.87 -13.91
C ARG A 28 -7.05 -2.80 -15.25
N ALA A 29 -6.21 -3.80 -15.50
CA ALA A 29 -5.64 -3.98 -16.82
C ALA A 29 -5.27 -5.44 -17.05
N GLN A 30 -4.50 -5.67 -18.11
CA GLN A 30 -3.96 -6.97 -18.47
C GLN A 30 -2.47 -6.84 -18.77
N VAL A 31 -1.69 -7.85 -18.39
CA VAL A 31 -0.27 -8.01 -18.70
C VAL A 31 -0.06 -9.43 -19.20
N GLY A 32 0.31 -9.56 -20.48
CA GLY A 32 0.35 -10.87 -21.15
C GLY A 32 -1.01 -11.56 -21.04
N GLY A 33 -1.02 -12.81 -20.55
CA GLY A 33 -2.25 -13.56 -20.26
C GLY A 33 -2.91 -13.26 -18.90
N SER A 34 -2.30 -12.43 -18.06
CA SER A 34 -2.77 -12.17 -16.69
C SER A 34 -3.61 -10.90 -16.61
N ARG A 35 -4.86 -11.02 -16.14
CA ARG A 35 -5.72 -9.88 -15.81
C ARG A 35 -5.51 -9.48 -14.37
N TRP A 36 -5.52 -8.19 -14.07
CA TRP A 36 -5.40 -7.71 -12.70
C TRP A 36 -6.38 -6.58 -12.40
N ALA A 37 -6.70 -6.45 -11.13
CA ALA A 37 -7.54 -5.38 -10.60
C ALA A 37 -7.03 -4.94 -9.24
N VAL A 38 -7.11 -3.65 -8.98
CA VAL A 38 -6.89 -3.06 -7.66
C VAL A 38 -8.20 -2.51 -7.15
N LEU A 39 -8.59 -2.98 -5.97
CA LEU A 39 -9.79 -2.58 -5.27
C LEU A 39 -9.38 -1.75 -4.05
N ALA A 40 -10.10 -0.68 -3.77
CA ALA A 40 -10.01 0.04 -2.52
C ALA A 40 -11.20 -0.29 -1.63
N GLN A 41 -10.98 -0.28 -0.32
CA GLN A 41 -12.02 -0.40 0.69
C GLN A 41 -11.73 0.59 1.81
N GLN A 42 -12.76 1.25 2.31
CA GLN A 42 -12.65 2.11 3.49
C GLN A 42 -13.63 1.63 4.57
N SER A 43 -13.14 1.35 5.77
CA SER A 43 -13.98 1.06 6.94
C SER A 43 -13.34 1.62 8.21
N GLY A 44 -14.14 2.25 9.07
CA GLY A 44 -13.67 2.77 10.35
C GLY A 44 -12.49 3.73 10.24
N GLY A 45 -12.42 4.54 9.17
CA GLY A 45 -11.31 5.46 8.91
C GLY A 45 -10.03 4.80 8.37
N THR A 46 -10.00 3.47 8.24
CA THR A 46 -8.90 2.70 7.63
C THR A 46 -9.17 2.49 6.14
N ALA A 47 -8.26 2.97 5.29
CA ALA A 47 -8.25 2.72 3.85
C ALA A 47 -7.31 1.55 3.49
N CYS A 48 -7.82 0.60 2.73
CA CYS A 48 -7.08 -0.57 2.27
C CYS A 48 -7.10 -0.67 0.75
N LEU A 49 -5.98 -1.09 0.18
CA LEU A 49 -5.88 -1.59 -1.19
C LEU A 49 -5.82 -3.11 -1.20
N GLN A 50 -6.52 -3.72 -2.13
CA GLN A 50 -6.50 -5.14 -2.41
C GLN A 50 -6.13 -5.37 -3.88
N VAL A 51 -5.13 -6.21 -4.12
CA VAL A 51 -4.71 -6.61 -5.46
C VAL A 51 -5.28 -7.98 -5.79
N ARG A 52 -5.90 -8.10 -6.97
CA ARG A 52 -6.33 -9.37 -7.56
C ARG A 52 -5.63 -9.62 -8.88
N VAL A 53 -5.19 -10.85 -9.10
CA VAL A 53 -4.65 -11.34 -10.38
C VAL A 53 -5.41 -12.59 -10.78
N ASN A 54 -6.01 -12.59 -11.98
CA ASN A 54 -6.91 -13.61 -12.49
C ASN A 54 -8.05 -13.94 -11.51
N GLY A 55 -8.61 -12.91 -10.87
CA GLY A 55 -9.71 -13.01 -9.89
C GLY A 55 -9.27 -13.38 -8.47
N ALA A 56 -8.10 -14.00 -8.28
CA ALA A 56 -7.57 -14.39 -6.98
C ALA A 56 -6.92 -13.21 -6.25
N ARG A 57 -7.19 -13.05 -4.95
CA ARG A 57 -6.52 -12.05 -4.10
C ARG A 57 -5.04 -12.42 -3.94
N ARG A 58 -4.14 -11.52 -4.32
CA ARG A 58 -2.70 -11.71 -4.21
C ARG A 58 -2.07 -10.89 -3.09
N ALA A 59 -2.61 -9.72 -2.80
CA ALA A 59 -2.10 -8.87 -1.74
C ALA A 59 -3.18 -7.96 -1.16
N ARG A 60 -2.92 -7.45 0.05
CA ARG A 60 -3.71 -6.41 0.73
C ARG A 60 -2.77 -5.53 1.55
N MET A 61 -2.95 -4.22 1.49
CA MET A 61 -2.23 -3.24 2.32
C MET A 61 -3.23 -2.21 2.84
N CYS A 62 -3.12 -1.83 4.10
CA CYS A 62 -3.98 -0.85 4.75
C CYS A 62 -3.13 0.26 5.37
N ASP A 63 -3.69 1.47 5.44
CA ASP A 63 -3.08 2.67 6.02
C ASP A 63 -2.71 2.53 7.51
N ARG A 64 -3.53 1.84 8.31
CA ARG A 64 -3.27 1.63 9.74
C ARG A 64 -1.95 0.91 10.01
N HIS A 65 -1.52 0.03 9.10
CA HIS A 65 -0.21 -0.63 9.20
C HIS A 65 0.97 0.33 8.98
N TRP A 66 0.76 1.43 8.27
CA TRP A 66 1.78 2.46 8.08
C TRP A 66 1.81 3.46 9.24
N ALA A 67 0.65 3.99 9.63
CA ALA A 67 0.56 5.03 10.64
C ALA A 67 1.06 4.57 12.03
N GLU A 68 0.81 3.31 12.41
CA GLU A 68 1.21 2.78 13.72
C GLU A 68 2.67 2.31 13.77
N SER A 69 3.37 2.22 12.64
CA SER A 69 4.68 1.54 12.58
C SER A 69 5.76 2.35 11.90
N VAL A 70 5.53 3.61 11.52
CA VAL A 70 6.49 4.40 10.76
C VAL A 70 6.57 5.86 11.21
N ASN A 71 7.77 6.32 11.54
CA ASN A 71 8.10 7.74 11.68
C ASN A 71 8.72 8.27 10.38
N LEU A 72 8.26 9.42 9.90
CA LEU A 72 8.78 10.07 8.69
C LEU A 72 9.85 11.10 9.04
N TRP A 73 10.96 11.09 8.30
CA TRP A 73 12.03 12.07 8.40
C TRP A 73 12.20 12.81 7.07
N HIS A 74 12.35 14.13 7.15
CA HIS A 74 12.56 14.99 5.98
C HIS A 74 14.03 15.46 5.97
N GLY A 75 14.66 15.45 4.79
CA GLY A 75 16.05 15.92 4.64
C GLY A 75 17.09 14.83 4.90
N PRO A 76 18.39 15.18 4.99
CA PRO A 76 19.48 14.21 5.03
C PRO A 76 19.36 13.28 6.25
N LEU A 77 19.77 12.02 6.06
CA LEU A 77 19.83 11.02 7.11
C LEU A 77 20.70 11.56 8.27
N PRO A 78 20.20 11.55 9.51
CA PRO A 78 21.03 11.94 10.66
C PRO A 78 22.20 10.96 10.81
N GLU A 79 23.43 11.47 10.82
CA GLU A 79 24.68 10.69 10.84
C GLU A 79 24.86 9.76 12.06
N HIS A 80 23.99 9.86 13.06
CA HIS A 80 24.09 9.15 14.34
C HIS A 80 22.87 8.29 14.70
N GLN A 81 21.93 8.05 13.78
CA GLN A 81 20.82 7.13 14.05
C GLN A 81 21.20 5.67 13.76
N VAL A 82 21.18 4.85 14.81
CA VAL A 82 21.40 3.38 14.77
C VAL A 82 20.14 2.61 14.34
N VAL A 83 19.08 3.30 13.96
CA VAL A 83 17.77 2.69 13.72
C VAL A 83 17.64 2.31 12.25
N PRO A 84 17.05 1.15 11.90
CA PRO A 84 16.79 0.79 10.51
C PRO A 84 15.89 1.84 9.84
N ILE A 85 16.54 2.75 9.12
CA ILE A 85 15.88 3.65 8.18
C ILE A 85 15.76 2.88 6.88
N GLY A 86 14.51 2.61 6.49
CA GLY A 86 14.18 1.77 5.36
C GLY A 86 13.51 2.55 4.23
N PRO A 87 13.48 1.98 3.03
CA PRO A 87 12.71 2.55 1.94
C PRO A 87 11.21 2.30 2.17
N PRO A 88 10.30 3.03 1.47
CA PRO A 88 8.87 2.84 1.64
C PRO A 88 8.43 1.42 1.32
N SER A 89 7.50 0.88 2.10
CA SER A 89 6.93 -0.45 1.86
C SER A 89 6.19 -0.48 0.53
N LEU A 90 6.67 -1.33 -0.39
CA LEU A 90 6.05 -1.57 -1.67
C LEU A 90 5.56 -3.01 -1.73
N LEU A 91 4.27 -3.21 -1.94
CA LEU A 91 3.78 -4.51 -2.36
C LEU A 91 4.17 -4.74 -3.81
N ARG A 92 4.88 -5.84 -4.04
CA ARG A 92 5.31 -6.31 -5.35
C ARG A 92 4.51 -7.56 -5.69
N VAL A 93 3.57 -7.45 -6.62
CA VAL A 93 2.75 -8.58 -7.06
C VAL A 93 3.23 -9.04 -8.43
N THR A 94 3.79 -10.25 -8.47
CA THR A 94 4.29 -10.85 -9.72
C THR A 94 3.14 -11.37 -10.57
N PHE A 95 3.28 -11.21 -11.89
CA PHE A 95 2.36 -11.81 -12.85
C PHE A 95 2.85 -13.20 -13.28
N PRO A 96 2.01 -14.24 -13.26
CA PRO A 96 2.37 -15.55 -13.79
C PRO A 96 2.85 -15.46 -15.24
N GLY A 97 4.01 -16.07 -15.53
CA GLY A 97 4.58 -16.12 -16.89
C GLY A 97 5.04 -14.78 -17.45
N SER A 98 5.31 -13.78 -16.61
CA SER A 98 5.72 -12.45 -17.04
C SER A 98 6.85 -11.89 -16.17
N ASP A 99 7.74 -11.12 -16.79
CA ASP A 99 8.81 -10.40 -16.10
C ASP A 99 8.37 -9.04 -15.56
N ARG A 100 7.10 -8.68 -15.73
CA ARG A 100 6.53 -7.48 -15.12
C ARG A 100 6.01 -7.75 -13.71
N VAL A 101 5.95 -6.69 -12.91
CA VAL A 101 5.48 -6.70 -11.53
C VAL A 101 4.54 -5.51 -11.32
N LEU A 102 3.43 -5.74 -10.64
CA LEU A 102 2.58 -4.67 -10.13
C LEU A 102 3.15 -4.17 -8.81
N VAL A 103 3.51 -2.89 -8.78
CA VAL A 103 3.88 -2.16 -7.58
C VAL A 103 2.66 -1.45 -7.05
N VAL A 104 2.34 -1.71 -5.78
CA VAL A 104 1.24 -1.07 -5.07
C VAL A 104 1.72 -0.60 -3.71
N SER A 105 1.33 0.61 -3.31
CA SER A 105 1.57 1.10 -1.96
C SER A 105 0.51 2.11 -1.54
N VAL A 106 0.24 2.16 -0.24
CA VAL A 106 -0.48 3.24 0.43
C VAL A 106 0.59 4.06 1.13
N LEU A 107 0.56 5.38 0.94
CA LEU A 107 1.60 6.30 1.36
C LEU A 107 0.97 7.42 2.21
N PRO A 108 1.64 7.84 3.29
CA PRO A 108 1.28 9.07 3.99
C PRO A 108 1.18 10.28 3.06
N GLU A 109 0.32 11.24 3.41
CA GLU A 109 0.04 12.42 2.58
C GLU A 109 1.27 13.29 2.30
N ALA A 110 2.26 13.26 3.20
CA ALA A 110 3.53 13.94 3.05
C ALA A 110 4.32 13.48 1.82
N ILE A 111 4.10 12.24 1.35
CA ILE A 111 4.79 11.69 0.17
C ILE A 111 3.95 11.98 -1.06
N THR A 112 4.47 12.84 -1.91
CA THR A 112 3.79 13.28 -3.14
C THR A 112 4.40 12.69 -4.40
N GLU A 113 5.60 12.10 -4.28
CA GLU A 113 6.28 11.41 -5.36
C GLU A 113 7.04 10.18 -4.87
N LEU A 114 7.00 9.13 -5.69
CA LEU A 114 7.81 7.93 -5.49
C LEU A 114 8.66 7.65 -6.73
N ARG A 115 9.89 7.23 -6.52
CA ARG A 115 10.82 6.81 -7.57
C ARG A 115 11.37 5.42 -7.29
N LEU A 116 11.54 4.60 -8.32
CA LEU A 116 12.30 3.35 -8.25
C LEU A 116 13.70 3.61 -8.80
N ALA A 117 14.74 3.32 -8.01
CA ALA A 117 16.11 3.50 -8.44
C ALA A 117 16.39 2.69 -9.73
N GLY A 118 16.92 3.35 -10.76
CA GLY A 118 17.30 2.65 -11.99
C GLY A 118 18.53 1.76 -11.78
N PRO A 119 18.57 0.52 -12.30
CA PRO A 119 19.75 -0.33 -12.18
C PRO A 119 20.92 0.24 -13.02
N GLY A 120 22.14 0.13 -12.50
CA GLY A 120 23.36 0.44 -13.25
C GLY A 120 23.41 1.86 -13.83
N HIS A 121 23.08 2.88 -13.02
CA HIS A 121 23.04 4.31 -13.41
C HIS A 121 21.94 4.70 -14.41
N ARG A 122 20.96 3.83 -14.65
CA ARG A 122 19.75 4.22 -15.39
C ARG A 122 18.94 5.27 -14.62
N PRO A 123 18.17 6.12 -15.33
CA PRO A 123 17.30 7.08 -14.67
C PRO A 123 16.26 6.37 -13.80
N ASP A 124 15.94 7.00 -12.68
CA ASP A 124 14.90 6.53 -11.77
C ASP A 124 13.53 6.50 -12.47
N THR A 125 12.74 5.47 -12.20
CA THR A 125 11.36 5.37 -12.71
C THR A 125 10.41 6.08 -11.75
N ARG A 126 9.84 7.21 -12.20
CA ARG A 126 8.83 7.95 -11.43
C ARG A 126 7.50 7.20 -11.43
N LEU A 127 6.93 7.00 -10.25
CA LEU A 127 5.61 6.40 -10.07
C LEU A 127 4.59 7.48 -9.76
N THR A 128 3.40 7.37 -10.36
CA THR A 128 2.33 8.36 -10.16
C THR A 128 1.66 8.14 -8.82
N VAL A 129 1.69 9.18 -7.98
CA VAL A 129 1.01 9.22 -6.69
C VAL A 129 -0.37 9.85 -6.86
N ARG A 130 -1.39 9.25 -6.24
CA ARG A 130 -2.79 9.70 -6.32
C ARG A 130 -3.44 9.64 -4.94
N ARG A 131 -4.50 10.43 -4.72
CA ARG A 131 -5.27 10.39 -3.46
C ARG A 131 -6.09 9.11 -3.36
N LEU A 132 -6.01 8.42 -2.23
CA LEU A 132 -6.76 7.17 -2.00
C LEU A 132 -8.17 7.48 -1.50
N LEU A 133 -9.13 7.55 -2.43
CA LEU A 133 -10.52 7.91 -2.11
C LEU A 133 -10.58 9.25 -1.35
N GLY A 134 -11.61 9.47 -0.53
CA GLY A 134 -11.73 10.63 0.35
C GLY A 134 -10.86 10.56 1.61
N SER A 135 -9.82 9.70 1.67
CA SER A 135 -8.93 9.62 2.83
C SER A 135 -7.85 10.70 2.79
N LYS A 136 -7.02 10.77 3.83
CA LYS A 136 -5.79 11.58 3.83
C LYS A 136 -4.61 10.88 3.17
N GLU A 137 -4.74 9.61 2.83
CA GLU A 137 -3.64 8.83 2.31
C GLU A 137 -3.50 8.98 0.79
N ASN A 138 -2.25 8.87 0.35
CA ASN A 138 -1.90 8.72 -1.04
C ASN A 138 -1.74 7.23 -1.39
N TYR A 139 -1.76 6.91 -2.67
CA TYR A 139 -1.41 5.60 -3.17
C TYR A 139 -0.61 5.67 -4.47
N VAL A 140 0.13 4.60 -4.72
CA VAL A 140 0.84 4.37 -5.98
C VAL A 140 0.38 3.05 -6.57
N LEU A 141 0.21 3.06 -7.88
CA LEU A 141 -0.05 1.89 -8.71
C LEU A 141 0.80 1.98 -9.98
N ALA A 142 1.64 0.99 -10.23
CA ALA A 142 2.43 0.93 -11.44
C ALA A 142 2.73 -0.51 -11.85
N VAL A 143 2.71 -0.79 -13.16
CA VAL A 143 3.29 -2.01 -13.71
C VAL A 143 4.66 -1.69 -14.24
N VAL A 144 5.70 -2.29 -13.67
CA VAL A 144 7.09 -2.07 -14.04
C VAL A 144 7.76 -3.39 -14.42
N ASP A 145 8.85 -3.31 -15.17
CA ASP A 145 9.65 -4.50 -15.44
C ASP A 145 10.41 -4.89 -14.18
N ARG A 146 10.54 -6.20 -13.90
CA ARG A 146 11.22 -6.69 -12.69
C ARG A 146 12.67 -6.22 -12.63
N ALA A 147 13.31 -6.07 -13.79
CA ALA A 147 14.66 -5.52 -13.90
C ALA A 147 14.77 -4.05 -13.45
N GLN A 148 13.66 -3.29 -13.44
CA GLN A 148 13.59 -1.89 -13.00
C GLN A 148 13.24 -1.76 -11.51
N LEU A 149 13.07 -2.86 -10.77
CA LEU A 149 12.78 -2.84 -9.34
C LEU A 149 14.05 -2.58 -8.51
N GLY A 150 14.55 -1.35 -8.55
CA GLY A 150 15.54 -0.89 -7.59
C GLY A 150 14.93 -0.57 -6.22
N GLU A 151 15.75 0.05 -5.36
CA GLU A 151 15.30 0.59 -4.07
C GLU A 151 14.36 1.78 -4.29
N PRO A 152 13.19 1.82 -3.61
CA PRO A 152 12.30 2.95 -3.75
C PRO A 152 12.77 4.14 -2.93
N LYS A 153 12.58 5.34 -3.50
CA LYS A 153 12.85 6.64 -2.89
C LYS A 153 11.57 7.47 -2.88
N ALA A 154 11.33 8.21 -1.81
CA ALA A 154 10.16 9.04 -1.64
C ALA A 154 10.54 10.51 -1.54
N PHE A 155 9.64 11.37 -2.01
CA PHE A 155 9.85 12.81 -2.01
C PHE A 155 8.58 13.56 -1.59
N ASP A 156 8.78 14.67 -0.89
CA ASP A 156 7.74 15.63 -0.55
C ASP A 156 7.37 16.51 -1.75
N SER A 157 6.42 17.43 -1.58
CA SER A 157 5.99 18.37 -2.62
C SER A 157 7.06 19.39 -3.03
N ALA A 158 8.09 19.59 -2.21
CA ALA A 158 9.24 20.43 -2.51
C ALA A 158 10.36 19.66 -3.22
N GLY A 159 10.18 18.36 -3.47
CA GLY A 159 11.18 17.49 -4.08
C GLY A 159 12.30 17.09 -3.13
N GLN A 160 12.14 17.28 -1.82
CA GLN A 160 13.10 16.84 -0.82
C GLN A 160 12.89 15.35 -0.50
N PRO A 161 13.98 14.59 -0.29
CA PRO A 161 13.86 13.18 0.06
C PRO A 161 13.20 12.99 1.43
N ILE A 162 12.28 12.02 1.50
CA ILE A 162 11.65 11.53 2.72
C ILE A 162 12.21 10.15 3.04
N TYR A 163 12.66 9.98 4.27
CA TYR A 163 13.16 8.72 4.82
C TYR A 163 12.19 8.16 5.86
N TYR A 164 12.16 6.83 6.01
CA TYR A 164 11.22 6.14 6.89
C TYR A 164 11.97 5.40 7.97
N ARG A 165 11.60 5.62 9.22
CA ARG A 165 12.03 4.79 10.33
C ARG A 165 10.86 3.89 10.70
N PHE A 166 11.02 2.58 10.54
CA PHE A 166 10.06 1.64 11.09
C PHE A 166 10.25 1.61 12.61
N MET A 167 9.15 1.80 13.34
CA MET A 167 9.14 1.64 14.78
C MET A 167 9.03 0.14 15.06
N ASP A 168 10.00 -0.42 15.78
CA ASP A 168 9.95 -1.81 16.23
C ASP A 168 8.63 -2.05 16.99
N ARG A 169 8.00 -3.19 16.72
CA ARG A 169 6.94 -3.75 17.56
C ARG A 169 7.56 -4.51 18.71
#